data_AF-I2K968-F1
#
_entry.id   AF-I2K968-F1
#
_cell.length_a   1.000
_cell.length_b   1.000
_cell.length_c   1.000
_cell.angle_alpha   90.00
_cell.angle_beta   90.00
_cell.angle_gamma   90.00
#
_symmetry.space_group_name_H-M   'P 1'
#
loop_
_entity.id
_entity.type
_entity.pdbx_description
1 polymer ?
#
loop_
_entity_poly.entity_id
_entity_poly.type
_entity_poly.pdbx_seq_one_letter_code
_entity_poly.pdbx_strand_id
1 'polypeptide(L)'
;MKSTSKELLESVSKHCYNELTLYKFNNTTLHVSDKYREGRVTALEYLIELTYYYLQEEKKIGEEFKLQISKQLKRYDCLDDTEYKRGLYDALHAVSGL
;
A
#
# COMPACT_ATOMS: atom_id res chain seq x y z
N MET A 1 1.62 19.25 3.32
CA MET A 1 1.28 18.22 2.31
C MET A 1 0.19 17.32 2.88
N LYS A 2 -0.71 16.80 2.05
CA LYS A 2 -1.61 15.72 2.48
C LYS A 2 -0.80 14.43 2.65
N SER A 3 -1.12 13.62 3.65
CA SER A 3 -0.50 12.32 3.87
C SER A 3 -0.72 11.41 2.66
N THR A 4 0.29 10.60 2.34
CA THR A 4 0.17 9.56 1.32
C THR A 4 -0.79 8.45 1.77
N SER A 5 -1.26 7.65 0.83
CA SER A 5 -2.04 6.43 1.11
C SER A 5 -1.27 5.51 2.05
N LYS A 6 0.00 5.24 1.76
CA LYS A 6 0.88 4.44 2.61
C LYS A 6 0.96 4.94 4.04
N GLU A 7 1.27 6.22 4.24
CA GLU A 7 1.39 6.80 5.59
C GLU A 7 0.06 6.72 6.37
N LEU A 8 -1.07 6.93 5.68
CA LEU A 8 -2.39 6.79 6.27
C LEU A 8 -2.64 5.33 6.70
N LEU A 9 -2.38 4.37 5.83
CA LEU A 9 -2.60 2.94 6.10
C LEU A 9 -1.67 2.44 7.21
N GLU A 10 -0.40 2.83 7.22
CA GLU A 10 0.54 2.48 8.30
C GLU A 10 0.13 3.08 9.64
N SER A 11 -0.37 4.33 9.66
CA SER A 11 -0.89 4.97 10.87
C SER A 11 -2.10 4.25 11.44
N VAL A 12 -3.07 3.90 10.58
CA VAL A 12 -4.26 3.13 10.96
C VAL A 12 -3.88 1.75 11.47
N SER A 13 -2.99 1.04 10.76
CA SER A 13 -2.48 -0.27 11.17
C SER A 13 -1.88 -0.21 12.57
N LYS A 14 -0.94 0.73 12.80
CA LYS A 14 -0.29 0.92 14.10
C LYS A 14 -1.29 1.21 15.21
N HIS A 15 -2.26 2.09 14.95
CA HIS A 15 -3.31 2.39 15.92
C HIS A 15 -4.14 1.14 16.26
N CYS A 16 -4.57 0.39 15.25
CA CYS A 16 -5.39 -0.79 15.44
C CYS A 16 -4.64 -1.89 16.21
N TYR A 17 -3.35 -2.12 15.93
CA TYR A 17 -2.56 -3.11 16.67
C TYR A 17 -2.38 -2.75 18.15
N ASN A 18 -2.16 -1.47 18.46
CA ASN A 18 -2.04 -1.00 19.83
C ASN A 18 -3.35 -1.20 20.60
N GLU A 19 -4.48 -0.78 20.00
CA GLU A 19 -5.80 -0.95 20.60
C GLU A 19 -6.17 -2.44 20.72
N LEU A 20 -5.87 -3.26 19.72
CA LEU A 20 -6.14 -4.69 19.75
C LEU A 20 -5.41 -5.36 20.91
N THR A 21 -4.15 -4.98 21.12
CA THR A 21 -3.35 -5.46 22.25
C THR A 21 -3.98 -5.05 23.58
N LEU A 22 -4.40 -3.78 23.71
CA LEU A 22 -5.09 -3.28 24.89
C LEU A 22 -6.35 -4.10 25.19
N TYR A 23 -7.26 -4.25 24.21
CA TYR A 23 -8.53 -4.92 24.42
C TYR A 23 -8.42 -6.46 24.54
N LYS A 24 -7.40 -7.09 23.96
CA LYS A 24 -7.18 -8.54 24.11
C LYS A 24 -6.57 -8.93 25.46
N PHE A 25 -5.63 -8.12 25.97
CA PHE A 25 -4.79 -8.55 27.09
C PHE A 25 -5.01 -7.76 28.39
N ASN A 26 -5.57 -6.55 28.33
CA ASN A 26 -5.82 -5.76 29.52
C ASN A 26 -7.20 -6.03 30.10
N ASN A 27 -7.26 -7.00 31.03
CA ASN A 27 -8.49 -7.39 31.74
C ASN A 27 -8.56 -6.82 33.16
N THR A 28 -7.50 -6.17 33.66
CA THR A 28 -7.38 -5.75 35.06
C THR A 28 -7.55 -4.25 35.26
N THR A 29 -7.02 -3.42 34.35
CA THR A 29 -7.11 -1.94 34.47
C THR A 29 -8.15 -1.34 33.53
N LEU A 30 -8.54 -2.06 32.47
CA LEU A 30 -9.60 -1.64 31.57
C LEU A 30 -10.94 -2.24 31.99
N HIS A 31 -11.76 -1.43 32.66
CA HIS A 31 -13.10 -1.83 33.13
C HIS A 31 -14.17 -1.53 32.07
N VAL A 32 -14.38 -2.49 31.17
CA VAL A 32 -15.46 -2.47 30.15
C VAL A 32 -16.21 -3.81 30.20
N SER A 33 -17.44 -3.85 29.67
CA SER A 33 -18.19 -5.11 29.57
C SER A 33 -17.56 -6.04 28.53
N ASP A 34 -17.72 -7.35 28.74
CA ASP A 34 -17.21 -8.36 27.82
C ASP A 34 -17.75 -8.19 26.41
N LYS A 35 -19.04 -7.87 26.27
CA LYS A 35 -19.69 -7.63 24.97
C LYS A 35 -19.14 -6.40 24.25
N TYR A 36 -18.80 -5.33 24.99
CA TYR A 36 -18.14 -4.16 24.41
C TYR A 36 -16.74 -4.51 23.92
N ARG A 37 -15.98 -5.25 24.75
CA ARG A 37 -14.63 -5.71 24.42
C ARG A 37 -14.63 -6.60 23.17
N GLU A 38 -15.55 -7.55 23.10
CA GLU A 38 -15.75 -8.41 21.93
C GLU A 38 -16.00 -7.56 20.67
N GLY A 39 -16.97 -6.63 20.71
CA GLY A 39 -17.25 -5.75 19.58
C GLY A 39 -16.05 -4.90 19.14
N ARG A 40 -15.25 -4.40 20.10
CA ARG A 40 -14.01 -3.66 19.80
C ARG A 40 -12.98 -4.56 19.13
N VAL A 41 -12.75 -5.75 19.65
CA VAL A 41 -11.80 -6.71 19.07
C VAL A 41 -12.20 -7.08 17.64
N THR A 42 -13.46 -7.44 17.42
CA THR A 42 -13.96 -7.78 16.07
C THR A 42 -13.77 -6.64 15.07
N ALA A 43 -14.10 -5.40 15.46
CA ALA A 43 -13.93 -4.24 14.59
C ALA A 43 -12.44 -3.96 14.28
N LEU A 44 -11.56 -4.09 15.28
CA LEU A 44 -10.13 -3.87 15.13
C LEU A 44 -9.48 -4.93 14.22
N GLU A 45 -9.88 -6.20 14.34
CA GLU A 45 -9.42 -7.28 13.46
C GLU A 45 -9.82 -7.03 12.00
N TYR A 46 -11.09 -6.68 11.76
CA TYR A 46 -11.56 -6.28 10.43
C TYR A 46 -10.74 -5.10 9.85
N LEU A 47 -10.49 -4.06 10.64
CA LEU A 47 -9.72 -2.90 10.18
C LEU A 47 -8.27 -3.25 9.85
N ILE A 48 -7.65 -4.15 10.60
CA ILE A 48 -6.29 -4.64 10.32
C ILE A 48 -6.26 -5.39 8.99
N GLU A 49 -7.19 -6.31 8.76
CA GLU A 49 -7.30 -7.06 7.50
C GLU A 49 -7.55 -6.13 6.31
N LEU A 50 -8.47 -5.18 6.46
CA LEU A 50 -8.77 -4.19 5.43
C LEU A 50 -7.56 -3.31 5.10
N THR A 51 -6.83 -2.88 6.13
CA THR A 51 -5.62 -2.07 5.96
C THR A 51 -4.54 -2.86 5.24
N TYR A 52 -4.36 -4.14 5.61
CA TYR A 52 -3.43 -5.03 4.93
C TYR A 52 -3.78 -5.22 3.45
N TYR A 53 -5.05 -5.44 3.13
CA TYR A 53 -5.53 -5.54 1.75
C TYR A 53 -5.12 -4.30 0.92
N TYR A 54 -5.43 -3.09 1.41
CA TYR A 54 -5.12 -1.88 0.65
C TYR A 54 -3.62 -1.57 0.56
N LEU A 55 -2.80 -1.99 1.53
CA LEU A 55 -1.34 -1.92 1.40
C LEU A 55 -0.82 -2.82 0.27
N GLN A 56 -1.43 -4.00 0.08
CA GLN A 56 -1.08 -4.86 -1.05
C GLN A 56 -1.54 -4.27 -2.38
N GLU A 57 -2.73 -3.67 -2.44
CA GLU A 57 -3.22 -3.00 -3.65
C GLU A 57 -2.32 -1.81 -4.05
N GLU A 58 -1.89 -1.00 -3.08
CA GLU A 58 -0.94 0.09 -3.33
C GLU A 58 0.38 -0.41 -3.91
N LYS A 59 0.91 -1.52 -3.37
CA LYS A 59 2.11 -2.16 -3.91
C LYS A 59 1.91 -2.64 -5.34
N LYS A 60 0.76 -3.28 -5.63
CA LYS A 60 0.43 -3.76 -6.99
C LYS A 60 0.36 -2.62 -8.00
N ILE A 61 -0.19 -1.47 -7.63
CA ILE A 61 -0.24 -0.30 -8.52
C ILE A 61 1.17 0.10 -8.96
N GLY A 62 2.13 0.15 -8.03
CA GLY A 62 3.53 0.47 -8.35
C GLY A 62 4.20 -0.57 -9.26
N GLU A 63 3.94 -1.86 -9.03
CA GLU A 63 4.44 -2.95 -9.87
C GLU A 63 3.83 -2.91 -11.28
N GLU A 64 2.52 -2.69 -11.38
CA GLU A 64 1.81 -2.59 -12.64
C GLU A 64 2.29 -1.39 -13.46
N PHE A 65 2.49 -0.24 -12.83
CA PHE A 65 3.04 0.93 -13.49
C PHE A 65 4.42 0.65 -14.13
N LYS A 66 5.34 0.01 -13.39
CA LYS A 66 6.66 -0.40 -13.90
C LYS A 66 6.56 -1.42 -15.04
N LEU A 67 5.60 -2.34 -14.94
CA LEU A 67 5.32 -3.31 -15.99
C LEU A 67 4.83 -2.63 -17.27
N GLN A 68 3.99 -1.61 -17.18
CA GLN A 68 3.51 -0.86 -18.36
C GLN A 68 4.66 -0.13 -19.06
N ILE A 69 5.56 0.52 -18.32
CA ILE A 69 6.76 1.14 -18.89
C ILE A 69 7.62 0.10 -19.61
N SER A 70 7.87 -1.05 -18.97
CA SER A 70 8.66 -2.13 -19.56
C SER A 70 8.02 -2.69 -20.85
N LYS A 71 6.69 -2.84 -20.87
CA LYS A 71 5.95 -3.25 -22.08
C LYS A 71 6.11 -2.22 -23.19
N GLN A 72 6.07 -0.93 -22.86
CA GLN A 72 6.22 0.14 -23.85
C GLN A 72 7.64 0.18 -24.43
N LEU A 73 8.69 0.01 -23.62
CA LEU A 73 10.06 -0.14 -24.09
C LEU A 73 10.20 -1.30 -25.08
N LYS A 74 9.64 -2.48 -24.75
CA LYS A 74 9.64 -3.64 -25.66
C LYS A 74 8.93 -3.38 -26.98
N ARG A 75 7.88 -2.55 -27.00
CA ARG A 75 7.21 -2.17 -28.25
C ARG A 75 8.09 -1.31 -29.15
N TYR A 76 9.06 -0.59 -28.58
CA TYR A 76 9.99 0.21 -29.37
C TYR A 76 11.16 -0.61 -29.92
N ASP A 77 11.37 -1.84 -29.44
CA ASP A 77 12.44 -2.71 -29.95
C ASP A 77 12.32 -2.96 -31.46
N CYS A 78 11.08 -3.00 -31.99
CA CYS A 78 10.82 -3.19 -33.41
C CYS A 78 11.00 -1.93 -34.28
N LEU A 79 11.28 -0.77 -33.69
CA LEU A 79 11.59 0.45 -34.44
C LEU A 79 13.06 0.43 -34.88
N ASP A 80 13.34 1.01 -36.04
CA ASP A 80 14.71 1.25 -36.51
C ASP A 80 15.46 2.18 -35.55
N ASP A 81 16.78 2.02 -35.45
CA ASP A 81 17.63 2.90 -34.65
C ASP A 81 17.66 4.32 -35.25
N THR A 82 16.79 5.16 -34.72
CA THR A 82 16.54 6.53 -35.15
C THR A 82 16.62 7.47 -33.95
N GLU A 83 16.85 8.76 -34.20
CA GLU A 83 16.78 9.79 -33.15
C GLU A 83 15.43 9.79 -32.43
N TYR A 84 14.35 9.47 -33.15
CA TYR A 84 13.02 9.28 -32.57
C TYR A 84 12.98 8.13 -31.56
N LYS A 85 13.49 6.94 -31.93
CA LYS A 85 13.60 5.80 -31.02
C LYS A 85 14.40 6.20 -29.78
N ARG A 86 15.56 6.84 -29.94
CA ARG A 86 16.40 7.28 -28.82
C ARG A 86 15.66 8.22 -27.87
N GLY A 87 14.95 9.22 -28.39
CA GLY A 87 14.15 10.14 -27.56
C GLY A 87 13.04 9.43 -26.77
N LEU A 88 12.43 8.39 -27.33
CA LEU A 88 11.43 7.57 -26.62
C LEU A 88 12.06 6.77 -25.46
N TYR A 89 13.24 6.18 -25.68
CA TYR A 89 13.96 5.45 -24.62
C TYR A 89 14.45 6.41 -23.53
N ASP A 90 15.03 7.55 -23.90
CA ASP A 90 15.53 8.54 -22.94
C ASP A 90 14.42 9.02 -22.00
N ALA A 91 13.25 9.35 -22.55
CA ALA A 91 12.10 9.80 -21.76
C ALA A 91 11.60 8.72 -20.78
N LEU A 92 11.51 7.46 -21.23
CA LEU A 92 11.04 6.37 -20.37
C LEU A 92 12.10 5.98 -19.32
N HIS A 93 13.38 5.96 -19.68
CA HIS A 93 14.47 5.63 -18.76
C HIS A 93 14.67 6.70 -17.68
N ALA A 94 14.47 7.98 -18.00
CA ALA A 94 14.54 9.07 -17.02
C ALA A 94 13.55 8.90 -15.85
N VAL A 95 12.41 8.23 -16.10
CA VAL A 95 11.37 7.96 -15.08
C VAL A 95 11.51 6.57 -14.47
N SER A 96 12.12 5.62 -15.18
CA SER A 96 12.29 4.23 -14.72
C SER A 96 13.34 4.06 -13.61
N GLY A 97 14.22 5.05 -13.42
CA GLY A 97 15.29 5.07 -12.42
C GLY A 97 14.94 5.77 -11.10
N LEU A 98 13.71 6.26 -10.96
CA LEU A 98 13.12 6.79 -9.71
C LEU A 98 12.35 5.68 -8.96
#